data_AF-A0A7U9SCH4-F1
#
_entry.id   AF-A0A7U9SCH4-F1
#
_cell.length_a   1.000
_cell.length_b   1.000
_cell.length_c   1.000
_cell.angle_alpha   90.00
_cell.angle_beta   90.00
_cell.angle_gamma   90.00
#
_symmetry.space_group_name_H-M   'P 1'
#
loop_
_entity.id
_entity.type
_entity.pdbx_description
1 polymer ?
#
loop_
_entity_poly.entity_id
_entity_poly.type
_entity_poly.pdbx_seq_one_letter_code
_entity_poly.pdbx_strand_id
1 'polypeptide(L)'
;MSGFIFCNRFRELYVPESINRNLRRVIENHNAMEEVRAAKEKREAIILPQFSCHHLRHTFCARLCEADVNIKVIQSIMGHKDIQTTMDIYAEVTGDKKKKSLEQVFDQMKLF
;
A
#
# COMPACT_ATOMS: atom_id res chain seq x y z
N MET A 1 27.02 16.40 9.60
CA MET A 1 25.61 15.97 9.62
C MET A 1 25.41 15.02 10.78
N SER A 2 24.88 15.49 11.91
CA SER A 2 24.57 14.67 13.09
C SER A 2 23.07 14.65 13.32
N GLY A 3 22.55 13.62 13.98
CA GLY A 3 21.13 13.53 14.38
C GLY A 3 20.19 12.83 13.39
N PHE A 4 20.69 12.28 12.28
CA PHE A 4 19.87 11.46 11.37
C PHE A 4 19.68 10.05 11.92
N ILE A 5 18.44 9.55 11.85
CA ILE A 5 18.06 8.21 12.34
C ILE A 5 18.46 7.13 11.33
N PHE A 6 18.24 7.40 10.03
CA PHE A 6 18.48 6.44 8.96
C PHE A 6 19.71 6.84 8.13
N CYS A 7 20.80 6.12 8.32
CA CYS A 7 22.04 6.30 7.57
C CYS A 7 22.55 4.97 7.03
N ASN A 8 23.35 5.04 5.96
CA ASN A 8 24.06 3.89 5.44
C ASN A 8 25.21 3.47 6.39
N ARG A 9 25.91 2.38 6.04
CA ARG A 9 27.06 1.86 6.81
C ARG A 9 28.22 2.85 6.98
N PHE A 10 28.28 3.89 6.15
CA PHE A 10 29.27 4.96 6.17
C PHE A 10 28.78 6.21 6.94
N ARG A 11 27.61 6.12 7.59
CA ARG A 11 26.90 7.20 8.29
C ARG A 11 26.41 8.34 7.40
N GLU A 12 26.29 8.09 6.10
CA GLU A 12 25.74 9.05 5.15
C GLU A 12 24.24 8.83 4.98
N LEU A 13 23.55 9.83 4.45
CA LEU A 13 22.12 9.75 4.17
C LEU A 13 21.82 8.74 3.06
N TYR A 14 20.73 8.00 3.23
CA TYR A 14 20.20 7.21 2.13
C TYR A 14 19.66 8.12 1.04
N VAL A 15 20.10 7.88 -0.20
CA VAL A 15 19.45 8.46 -1.38
C VAL A 15 18.18 7.65 -1.71
N PRO A 16 17.05 8.30 -2.08
CA PRO A 16 15.78 7.61 -2.32
C PRO A 16 15.87 6.47 -3.35
N GLU A 17 16.68 6.65 -4.39
CA GLU A 17 16.88 5.64 -5.42
C GLU A 17 17.51 4.35 -4.86
N SER A 18 18.45 4.48 -3.92
CA SER A 18 19.08 3.32 -3.28
C SER A 18 18.10 2.55 -2.41
N ILE A 19 17.12 3.23 -1.79
CA ILE A 19 16.06 2.56 -1.03
C ILE A 19 15.17 1.76 -2.00
N ASN A 20 14.70 2.37 -3.10
CA ASN A 20 13.87 1.68 -4.09
C ASN A 20 14.59 0.50 -4.75
N ARG A 21 15.89 0.63 -5.04
CA ARG A 21 16.72 -0.46 -5.56
C ARG A 21 16.86 -1.61 -4.56
N ASN A 22 17.04 -1.30 -3.28
CA ASN A 22 17.07 -2.32 -2.24
C ASN A 22 15.72 -3.02 -2.10
N LEU A 23 14.61 -2.26 -2.15
CA LEU A 23 13.26 -2.81 -2.13
C LEU A 23 13.01 -3.77 -3.30
N ARG A 24 13.42 -3.40 -4.51
CA ARG A 24 13.35 -4.28 -5.68
C ARG A 24 14.09 -5.60 -5.47
N ARG A 25 15.30 -5.56 -4.92
CA ARG A 25 16.08 -6.77 -4.60
C ARG A 25 15.38 -7.66 -3.57
N VAL A 26 14.73 -7.05 -2.57
CA VAL A 26 13.95 -7.79 -1.57
C VAL A 26 12.75 -8.49 -2.24
N ILE A 27 12.04 -7.81 -3.13
CA ILE A 27 10.91 -8.37 -3.89
C ILE A 27 11.39 -9.55 -4.76
N GLU A 28 12.46 -9.36 -5.53
CA GLU A 28 13.02 -10.40 -6.41
C GLU A 28 13.44 -11.64 -5.60
N ASN A 29 14.13 -11.45 -4.48
CA ASN A 29 14.52 -12.56 -3.60
C ASN A 29 13.31 -13.25 -2.97
N HIS A 30 12.32 -12.49 -2.49
CA HIS A 30 11.08 -13.05 -1.95
C HIS A 30 10.39 -13.93 -2.98
N ASN A 31 10.19 -13.43 -4.20
CA ASN A 31 9.51 -14.15 -5.27
C ASN A 31 10.24 -15.44 -5.63
N ALA A 32 11.57 -15.40 -5.76
CA ALA A 32 12.38 -16.58 -6.02
C ALA A 32 12.26 -17.64 -4.91
N MET A 33 12.28 -17.22 -3.64
CA MET A 33 12.09 -18.12 -2.50
C MET A 33 10.67 -18.68 -2.42
N GLU A 34 9.68 -17.88 -2.79
CA GLU A 34 8.27 -18.23 -2.74
C GLU A 34 7.90 -19.28 -3.80
N GLU A 35 8.46 -19.19 -5.01
CA GLU A 35 8.30 -20.23 -6.04
C GLU A 35 8.73 -21.61 -5.54
N VAL A 36 9.90 -21.67 -4.90
CA VAL A 36 10.44 -22.92 -4.33
C VAL A 36 9.55 -23.44 -3.20
N ARG A 37 9.07 -22.56 -2.31
CA ARG A 37 8.20 -22.94 -1.18
C ARG A 37 6.83 -23.44 -1.66
N ALA A 38 6.21 -22.72 -2.57
CA ALA A 38 4.91 -23.06 -3.12
C ALA A 38 4.92 -24.41 -3.85
N ALA A 39 5.98 -24.68 -4.62
CA ALA A 39 6.17 -25.98 -5.27
C ALA A 39 6.29 -27.13 -4.25
N LYS A 40 7.04 -26.92 -3.16
CA LYS A 40 7.18 -27.89 -2.06
C LYS A 40 5.84 -28.15 -1.35
N GLU A 41 5.04 -27.10 -1.17
CA GLU A 41 3.74 -27.14 -0.50
C GLU A 41 2.58 -27.53 -1.44
N LYS A 42 2.86 -27.77 -2.73
CA LYS A 42 1.86 -28.08 -3.77
C LYS A 42 0.73 -27.05 -3.86
N ARG A 43 1.07 -25.77 -3.69
CA ARG A 43 0.16 -24.63 -3.84
C ARG A 43 0.67 -23.67 -4.92
N GLU A 44 -0.19 -22.75 -5.32
CA GLU A 44 0.21 -21.64 -6.18
C GLU A 44 1.11 -20.66 -5.42
N ALA A 45 2.11 -20.11 -6.12
CA ALA A 45 3.06 -19.15 -5.57
C ALA A 45 2.44 -17.76 -5.46
N ILE A 46 2.61 -17.10 -4.32
CA ILE A 46 2.09 -15.75 -4.10
C ILE A 46 3.19 -14.75 -4.46
N ILE A 47 3.20 -14.32 -5.72
CA ILE A 47 4.24 -13.43 -6.24
C ILE A 47 3.93 -11.98 -5.89
N LEU A 48 4.91 -11.29 -5.32
CA LEU A 48 4.82 -9.85 -5.08
C LEU A 48 5.03 -9.08 -6.40
N PRO A 49 4.16 -8.10 -6.71
CA PRO A 49 4.38 -7.21 -7.85
C PRO A 49 5.58 -6.29 -7.58
N GLN A 50 6.06 -5.63 -8.64
CA GLN A 50 7.06 -4.58 -8.49
C GLN A 50 6.41 -3.32 -7.91
N PHE A 51 6.97 -2.80 -6.82
CA PHE A 51 6.50 -1.56 -6.20
C PHE A 51 7.66 -0.75 -5.59
N SER A 52 7.38 0.51 -5.31
CA SER A 52 8.32 1.48 -4.72
C SER A 52 7.88 1.92 -3.33
N CYS A 53 8.72 2.66 -2.60
CA CYS A 53 8.34 3.23 -1.31
C CYS A 53 7.11 4.15 -1.39
N HIS A 54 6.86 4.77 -2.54
CA HIS A 54 5.68 5.61 -2.74
C HIS A 54 4.38 4.78 -2.72
N HIS A 55 4.41 3.57 -3.29
CA HIS A 55 3.26 2.67 -3.28
C HIS A 55 2.90 2.24 -1.85
N LEU A 56 3.90 2.02 -0.98
CA LEU A 56 3.65 1.72 0.44
C LEU A 56 2.88 2.86 1.14
N ARG A 57 3.22 4.11 0.80
CA ARG A 57 2.50 5.29 1.29
C ARG A 57 1.07 5.33 0.75
N HIS A 58 0.84 4.99 -0.52
CA HIS A 58 -0.51 4.85 -1.06
C HIS A 58 -1.31 3.75 -0.37
N THR A 59 -0.71 2.58 -0.13
CA THR A 59 -1.34 1.49 0.62
C THR A 59 -1.74 1.94 2.01
N PHE A 60 -0.89 2.68 2.72
CA PHE A 60 -1.24 3.24 4.03
C PHE A 60 -2.43 4.19 3.96
N CYS A 61 -2.48 5.08 2.97
CA CYS A 61 -3.62 5.96 2.74
C CYS A 61 -4.91 5.18 2.46
N ALA A 62 -4.85 4.18 1.58
CA ALA A 62 -5.98 3.34 1.24
C ALA A 62 -6.54 2.62 2.48
N ARG A 63 -5.68 2.09 3.36
CA ARG A 63 -6.11 1.46 4.63
C ARG A 63 -6.81 2.45 5.56
N LEU A 64 -6.39 3.71 5.62
CA LEU A 64 -7.08 4.74 6.40
C LEU A 64 -8.47 5.05 5.81
N CYS A 65 -8.59 5.11 4.48
CA CYS A 65 -9.89 5.26 3.81
C CYS A 65 -10.80 4.04 4.03
N GLU A 66 -10.23 2.83 4.03
CA GLU A 66 -10.96 1.59 4.34
C GLU A 66 -11.50 1.60 5.77
N ALA A 67 -10.76 2.15 6.73
CA ALA A 67 -11.17 2.31 8.13
C ALA A 67 -12.15 3.48 8.38
N ASP A 68 -12.67 4.11 7.32
CA ASP A 68 -13.64 5.22 7.38
C ASP A 68 -13.15 6.44 8.19
N VAL A 69 -11.84 6.64 8.21
CA VAL A 69 -11.23 7.81 8.85
C VAL A 69 -11.59 9.05 8.05
N ASN A 70 -11.94 10.13 8.75
CA ASN A 70 -12.27 11.41 8.13
C ASN A 70 -11.14 11.88 7.18
N ILE A 71 -11.51 12.24 5.95
CA ILE A 71 -10.56 12.58 4.89
C ILE A 71 -9.60 13.74 5.24
N LYS A 72 -10.02 14.72 6.04
CA LYS A 72 -9.15 15.81 6.51
C LYS A 72 -8.10 15.30 7.50
N VAL A 73 -8.46 14.32 8.32
CA VAL A 73 -7.53 13.65 9.24
C VAL A 73 -6.51 12.84 8.43
N ILE A 74 -6.97 12.09 7.41
CA ILE A 74 -6.08 11.35 6.50
C ILE A 74 -5.13 12.32 5.80
N GLN A 75 -5.62 13.43 5.24
CA GLN A 75 -4.77 14.45 4.61
C GLN A 75 -3.70 15.00 5.57
N SER A 76 -4.08 15.28 6.82
CA SER A 76 -3.16 15.76 7.86
C SER A 76 -2.08 14.74 8.21
N ILE A 77 -2.46 13.47 8.41
CA ILE A 77 -1.52 12.37 8.71
C ILE A 77 -0.56 12.16 7.54
N MET A 78 -1.08 12.19 6.31
CA MET A 78 -0.26 12.05 5.11
C MET A 78 0.65 13.28 4.93
N GLY A 79 0.25 14.47 5.37
CA GLY A 79 0.99 15.71 5.14
C GLY A 79 0.90 16.17 3.68
N HIS A 80 -0.22 15.89 3.00
CA HIS A 80 -0.44 16.36 1.65
C HIS A 80 -0.85 17.85 1.67
N LYS A 81 -0.03 18.70 1.05
CA LYS A 81 -0.36 20.11 0.84
C LYS A 81 -1.61 20.27 -0.03
N ASP A 82 -1.78 19.37 -1.00
CA ASP A 82 -2.93 19.30 -1.89
C ASP A 82 -3.82 18.10 -1.54
N ILE A 83 -5.12 18.34 -1.43
CA ILE A 83 -6.11 17.33 -1.10
C ILE A 83 -6.36 16.36 -2.27
N GLN A 84 -6.02 16.76 -3.49
CA GLN A 84 -6.33 16.03 -4.72
C GLN A 84 -5.76 14.60 -4.70
N THR A 85 -4.50 14.43 -4.27
CA THR A 85 -3.88 13.09 -4.14
C THR A 85 -4.59 12.19 -3.12
N THR A 86 -5.10 12.75 -2.01
CA THR A 86 -5.88 11.98 -1.03
C THR A 86 -7.26 11.65 -1.58
N MET A 87 -7.88 12.58 -2.32
CA MET A 87 -9.20 12.40 -2.94
C MET A 87 -9.18 11.33 -4.01
N ASP A 88 -8.13 11.24 -4.83
CA ASP A 88 -8.04 10.22 -5.88
C ASP A 88 -8.03 8.80 -5.27
N ILE A 89 -7.23 8.58 -4.23
CA ILE A 89 -7.18 7.31 -3.49
C ILE A 89 -8.51 7.05 -2.77
N TYR A 90 -9.09 8.07 -2.15
CA TYR A 90 -10.38 7.94 -1.47
C TYR A 90 -11.50 7.59 -2.44
N ALA A 91 -11.52 8.19 -3.63
CA ALA A 91 -12.53 7.96 -4.65
C ALA A 91 -12.49 6.51 -5.16
N GLU A 92 -11.29 5.96 -5.40
CA GLU A 92 -11.10 4.56 -5.78
C GLU A 92 -11.63 3.61 -4.70
N VAL A 93 -11.17 3.76 -3.45
CA VAL A 93 -11.61 2.91 -2.32
C VAL A 93 -13.11 3.02 -2.05
N THR A 94 -13.66 4.24 -2.15
CA THR A 94 -15.08 4.49 -1.93
C THR A 94 -15.94 3.97 -3.08
N GLY A 95 -15.43 3.96 -4.32
CA GLY A 95 -16.11 3.37 -5.47
C GLY A 95 -16.41 1.89 -5.26
N ASP A 96 -15.40 1.13 -4.83
CA ASP A 96 -15.55 -0.29 -4.51
C ASP A 96 -16.49 -0.53 -3.31
N LYS A 97 -16.37 0.29 -2.26
CA LYS A 97 -17.29 0.24 -1.11
C LYS A 97 -18.73 0.55 -1.50
N LYS A 98 -18.97 1.53 -2.36
CA LYS A 98 -20.31 1.90 -2.85
C LYS A 98 -20.97 0.73 -3.57
N LYS A 99 -20.23 0.05 -4.45
CA LYS A 99 -20.73 -1.13 -5.16
C LYS A 99 -21.12 -2.24 -4.18
N LYS A 100 -20.25 -2.59 -3.23
CA LYS A 100 -20.55 -3.60 -2.20
C LYS A 100 -21.75 -3.22 -1.32
N SER A 101 -21.83 -1.97 -0.89
CA SER A 101 -22.94 -1.48 -0.06
C SER A 101 -24.26 -1.55 -0.82
N LEU A 102 -24.24 -1.22 -2.12
CA LEU A 102 -25.42 -1.27 -2.97
C LEU A 102 -25.86 -2.72 -3.23
N GLU A 103 -24.92 -3.65 -3.47
CA GLU A 103 -25.21 -5.08 -3.58
C GLU A 103 -25.83 -5.64 -2.28
N GLN A 104 -25.33 -5.24 -1.11
CA GLN A 104 -25.90 -5.63 0.19
C GLN A 104 -27.33 -5.12 0.37
N VAL A 105 -27.62 -3.87 -0.01
CA VAL A 105 -28.98 -3.32 0.04
C VAL A 105 -29.90 -4.05 -0.93
N PHE A 106 -29.44 -4.34 -2.15
CA PHE A 106 -30.23 -5.08 -3.14
C PHE A 106 -30.55 -6.50 -2.68
N ASP A 107 -29.60 -7.20 -2.03
CA ASP A 107 -29.86 -8.53 -1.48
C ASP A 107 -30.81 -8.50 -0.28
N GLN A 108 -30.75 -7.47 0.57
CA GLN A 108 -31.74 -7.25 1.63
C GLN A 108 -33.13 -6.93 1.08
N MET A 109 -33.21 -6.23 -0.04
CA MET A 109 -34.49 -5.89 -0.69
C MET A 109 -35.12 -7.06 -1.45
N LYS A 110 -34.35 -8.04 -1.91
CA LYS A 110 -34.86 -9.27 -2.57
C LYS A 110 -35.47 -10.30 -1.60
N LEU A 111 -35.34 -10.08 -0.29
CA LEU A 111 -35.93 -10.90 0.77
C LEU A 111 -37.37 -10.48 1.15
N PHE A 112 -37.91 -9.46 0.47
CA PHE A 112 -39.31 -9.02 0.55
C PHE A 112 -40.01 -9.25 -0.80
#